data_AF-A0A4R8A768-F1
#
_entry.id   AF-A0A4R8A768-F1
#
_cell.length_a   1.000
_cell.length_b   1.000
_cell.length_c   1.000
_cell.angle_alpha   90.00
_cell.angle_beta   90.00
_cell.angle_gamma   90.00
#
_symmetry.space_group_name_H-M   'P 1'
#
loop_
_entity.id
_entity.type
_entity.pdbx_description
1 polymer ?
#
loop_
_entity_poly.entity_id
_entity_poly.type
_entity_poly.pdbx_seq_one_letter_code
_entity_poly.pdbx_strand_id
1 'polypeptide(L)'
;MNLLLKSVAVLSLSLGIMQPTTVSAKTMEPVTEPEAMSIAIDERNFPDESLRALVRDKVESDTLTSENVKNFDGTLVISASTHDVKNFAGIEHLGIDTLLIAGYTQESLELPSGLHTKMVMVVGATNLKKVSRTDLGIPTHVYFEDCSSLESIDISSIEMGGKLEIINASVLQSIVMPELFAGSISIFNAPNLTTMTNFVKPTQLELEDVSLTDENFDLSVVETLTLFNTNFSNPKLLAENSILTVAKLGGNAFPYVETKGAIKVIDYRDTSNTSGLYTNLVRSNAIELEAEEIEGGFKVTIPGIDMDRVMLHKDSNWEKEGSDSFVLKADELEALNYYYQFCKKKVNARSLNADGYEVGEAAYRTTHIFVVSKVTLKQVIDPVDPTPIDPKPIDPKPIDPKPVDPKPVDPTPTTPVIELPVKMPEKDLTSEPSVATADTTAVSSSLVLLALSGLVCAYAGVKKKRT
;
A
#
# COMPACT_ATOMS: atom_id res chain seq x y z
N MET A 1 -12.92 33.94 -18.33
CA MET A 1 -11.72 34.64 -17.82
C MET A 1 -10.86 35.25 -18.93
N ASN A 2 -10.55 34.52 -20.01
CA ASN A 2 -9.73 35.04 -21.13
C ASN A 2 -10.32 36.23 -21.92
N LEU A 3 -11.65 36.37 -22.01
CA LEU A 3 -12.27 37.52 -22.67
C LEU A 3 -12.20 38.81 -21.83
N LEU A 4 -12.23 38.67 -20.50
CA LEU A 4 -12.18 39.82 -19.58
C LEU A 4 -10.78 40.45 -19.59
N LEU A 5 -9.73 39.62 -19.61
CA LEU A 5 -8.33 40.08 -19.65
C LEU A 5 -7.99 40.82 -20.95
N LYS A 6 -8.50 40.32 -22.10
CA LYS A 6 -8.32 40.98 -23.41
C LYS A 6 -9.08 42.31 -23.49
N SER A 7 -10.25 42.41 -22.84
CA SER A 7 -11.04 43.64 -22.83
C SER A 7 -10.39 44.73 -21.97
N VAL A 8 -9.75 44.35 -20.85
CA VAL A 8 -9.02 45.29 -19.98
C VAL A 8 -7.79 45.86 -20.70
N ALA A 9 -7.02 45.02 -21.40
CA ALA A 9 -5.83 45.46 -22.14
C ALA A 9 -6.15 46.48 -23.26
N VAL A 10 -7.28 46.30 -23.96
CA VAL A 10 -7.73 47.22 -25.01
C VAL A 10 -8.25 48.54 -24.43
N LEU A 11 -8.92 48.51 -23.26
CA LEU A 11 -9.37 49.73 -22.59
C LEU A 11 -8.21 50.57 -22.03
N SER A 12 -7.13 49.93 -21.57
CA SER A 12 -5.93 50.63 -21.08
C SER A 12 -5.15 51.34 -22.20
N LEU A 13 -5.20 50.82 -23.43
CA LEU A 13 -4.57 51.45 -24.60
C LEU A 13 -5.38 52.62 -25.14
N SER A 14 -6.71 52.59 -25.04
CA SER A 14 -7.58 53.68 -25.52
C SER A 14 -7.68 54.87 -24.56
N LEU A 15 -7.42 54.67 -23.27
CA LEU A 15 -7.43 55.73 -22.24
C LEU A 15 -6.09 56.47 -22.08
N GLY A 16 -5.04 56.11 -22.84
CA GLY A 16 -3.77 56.83 -22.83
C GLY A 16 -2.96 56.74 -21.52
N ILE A 17 -3.28 55.77 -20.65
CA ILE A 17 -2.64 55.61 -19.33
C ILE A 17 -1.28 54.89 -19.44
N MET A 18 -0.97 54.28 -20.58
CA MET A 18 0.37 53.80 -20.92
C MET A 18 0.91 54.56 -22.13
N GLN A 19 1.81 55.51 -21.90
CA GLN A 19 2.70 55.96 -22.97
C GLN A 19 3.68 54.82 -23.27
N PRO A 20 3.86 54.43 -24.55
CA PRO A 20 4.90 53.48 -24.90
C PRO A 20 6.23 54.16 -24.60
N THR A 21 6.95 53.65 -23.60
CA THR A 21 8.34 54.00 -23.39
C THR A 21 9.07 53.65 -24.68
N THR A 22 9.57 54.67 -25.38
CA THR A 22 10.45 54.51 -26.52
C THR A 22 11.77 53.92 -26.01
N VAL A 23 11.80 52.59 -25.89
CA VAL A 23 13.04 51.85 -25.72
C VAL A 23 13.81 52.04 -27.02
N SER A 24 14.84 52.89 -26.95
CA SER A 24 15.88 53.01 -27.96
C SER A 24 16.21 51.61 -28.47
N ALA A 25 16.14 51.42 -29.79
CA ALA A 25 16.49 50.19 -30.48
C ALA A 25 17.97 49.86 -30.23
N LYS A 26 18.26 49.29 -29.07
CA LYS A 26 19.50 48.63 -28.76
C LYS A 26 19.43 47.34 -29.56
N THR A 27 20.38 47.20 -30.47
CA THR A 27 20.66 46.05 -31.32
C THR A 27 20.12 44.77 -30.69
N MET A 28 19.02 44.22 -31.23
CA MET A 28 18.58 42.88 -30.84
C MET A 28 19.71 41.95 -31.28
N GLU A 29 20.44 41.41 -30.30
CA GLU A 29 21.30 40.27 -30.55
C GLU A 29 20.44 39.17 -31.22
N PRO A 30 20.98 38.45 -32.21
CA PRO A 30 20.23 37.39 -32.86
C PRO A 30 19.76 36.42 -31.77
N VAL A 31 18.47 36.11 -31.77
CA VAL A 31 17.91 35.02 -30.97
C VAL A 31 18.69 33.77 -31.40
N THR A 32 19.66 33.35 -30.59
CA THR A 32 20.35 32.08 -30.77
C THR A 32 19.28 31.00 -30.76
N GLU A 33 19.13 30.31 -31.90
CA GLU A 33 18.38 29.06 -31.97
C GLU A 33 18.79 28.19 -30.78
N PRO A 34 17.85 27.54 -30.07
CA PRO A 34 18.21 26.62 -28.99
C PRO A 34 19.20 25.60 -29.57
N GLU A 35 20.36 25.47 -28.95
CA GLU A 35 21.40 24.54 -29.41
C GLU A 35 20.78 23.16 -29.61
N ALA A 36 20.88 22.63 -30.83
CA ALA A 36 20.34 21.32 -31.15
C ALA A 36 21.03 20.27 -30.26
N MET A 37 20.22 19.47 -29.55
CA MET A 37 20.72 18.38 -28.73
C MET A 37 21.58 17.44 -29.60
N SER A 38 22.79 17.13 -29.13
CA SER A 38 23.70 16.18 -29.78
C SER A 38 24.48 15.43 -28.71
N ILE A 39 24.13 14.16 -28.48
CA ILE A 39 24.72 13.31 -27.44
C ILE A 39 25.32 12.08 -28.11
N ALA A 40 26.60 11.82 -27.86
CA ALA A 40 27.27 10.62 -28.38
C ALA A 40 26.71 9.35 -27.70
N ILE A 41 26.39 8.33 -28.49
CA ILE A 41 25.94 7.02 -27.99
C ILE A 41 27.19 6.18 -27.71
N ASP A 42 27.88 6.49 -26.62
CA ASP A 42 29.15 5.90 -26.19
C ASP A 42 29.11 5.50 -24.71
N GLU A 43 30.21 4.93 -24.20
CA GLU A 43 30.29 4.44 -22.80
C GLU A 43 30.17 5.55 -21.75
N ARG A 44 30.37 6.81 -22.15
CA ARG A 44 30.28 7.94 -21.23
C ARG A 44 28.83 8.32 -20.96
N ASN A 45 28.00 8.39 -21.99
CA ASN A 45 26.59 8.78 -21.85
C ASN A 45 25.65 7.59 -21.68
N PHE A 46 26.03 6.41 -22.18
CA PHE A 46 25.29 5.16 -22.08
C PHE A 46 26.27 4.05 -21.66
N PRO A 47 26.59 3.90 -20.36
CA PRO A 47 27.63 2.98 -19.91
C PRO A 47 27.33 1.51 -20.18
N ASP A 48 26.06 1.11 -20.19
CA ASP A 48 25.63 -0.26 -20.46
C ASP A 48 25.67 -0.60 -21.96
N GLU A 49 26.36 -1.68 -22.31
CA GLU A 49 26.50 -2.11 -23.70
C GLU A 49 25.16 -2.52 -24.33
N SER A 50 24.31 -3.22 -23.58
CA SER A 50 22.99 -3.66 -24.06
C SER A 50 22.08 -2.46 -24.30
N LEU A 51 22.12 -1.46 -23.41
CA LEU A 51 21.37 -0.22 -23.59
C LEU A 51 21.88 0.58 -24.79
N ARG A 52 23.21 0.71 -24.95
CA ARG A 52 23.79 1.36 -26.14
C ARG A 52 23.35 0.69 -27.43
N ALA A 53 23.42 -0.64 -27.48
CA ALA A 53 23.02 -1.41 -28.66
C ALA A 53 21.55 -1.18 -29.00
N LEU A 54 20.67 -1.18 -27.99
CA LEU A 54 19.24 -0.87 -28.13
C LEU A 54 19.01 0.53 -28.71
N VAL A 55 19.71 1.54 -28.17
CA VAL A 55 19.57 2.93 -28.62
C VAL A 55 20.08 3.08 -30.05
N ARG A 56 21.22 2.48 -30.40
CA ARG A 56 21.78 2.49 -31.77
C ARG A 56 20.86 1.79 -32.77
N ASP A 57 20.23 0.67 -32.42
CA ASP A 57 19.26 -0.04 -33.30
C ASP A 57 18.05 0.84 -33.62
N LYS A 58 17.59 1.66 -32.67
CA LYS A 58 16.45 2.57 -32.87
C LYS A 58 16.80 3.87 -33.60
N VAL A 59 18.01 4.37 -33.41
CA VAL A 59 18.45 5.66 -33.94
C VAL A 59 19.19 5.52 -35.28
N GLU A 60 19.77 4.34 -35.56
CA GLU A 60 20.59 4.06 -36.74
C GLU A 60 21.78 5.04 -36.89
N SER A 61 22.30 5.55 -35.77
CA SER A 61 23.43 6.48 -35.70
C SER A 61 24.19 6.32 -34.38
N ASP A 62 25.43 6.81 -34.33
CA ASP A 62 26.25 6.90 -33.11
C ASP A 62 25.99 8.19 -32.30
N THR A 63 25.02 9.00 -32.72
CA THR A 63 24.67 10.26 -32.04
C THR A 63 23.15 10.40 -31.91
N LEU A 64 22.70 10.64 -30.69
CA LEU A 64 21.34 11.03 -30.35
C LEU A 64 21.17 12.53 -30.62
N THR A 65 20.12 12.90 -31.33
CA THR A 65 19.82 14.28 -31.74
C THR A 65 18.36 14.63 -31.45
N SER A 66 18.02 15.93 -31.43
CA SER A 66 16.62 16.36 -31.28
C SER A 66 15.67 15.81 -32.34
N GLU A 67 16.18 15.39 -33.50
CA GLU A 67 15.37 14.80 -34.57
C GLU A 67 15.07 13.32 -34.29
N ASN A 68 16.08 12.55 -33.91
CA ASN A 68 15.95 11.10 -33.74
C ASN A 68 15.50 10.67 -32.33
N VAL A 69 15.55 11.55 -31.34
CA VAL A 69 14.98 11.27 -30.00
C VAL A 69 13.48 10.98 -30.08
N LYS A 70 12.79 11.56 -31.07
CA LYS A 70 11.36 11.28 -31.35
C LYS A 70 11.08 9.81 -31.71
N ASN A 71 12.10 9.04 -32.09
CA ASN A 71 11.96 7.61 -32.34
C ASN A 71 11.66 6.80 -31.05
N PHE A 72 11.79 7.45 -29.89
CA PHE A 72 11.45 6.91 -28.57
C PHE A 72 10.13 7.45 -28.02
N ASP A 73 9.40 8.30 -28.77
CA ASP A 73 8.10 8.82 -28.34
C ASP A 73 7.16 7.65 -27.98
N GLY A 74 6.72 7.61 -26.72
CA GLY A 74 5.87 6.56 -26.17
C GLY A 74 6.62 5.59 -25.24
N THR A 75 6.49 4.29 -25.52
CA THR A 75 6.97 3.22 -24.62
C THR A 75 8.32 2.65 -25.06
N LEU A 76 9.30 2.68 -24.16
CA LEU A 76 10.53 1.91 -24.29
C LEU A 76 10.40 0.59 -23.52
N VAL A 77 10.54 -0.52 -24.24
CA VAL A 77 10.51 -1.88 -23.67
C VAL A 77 11.93 -2.43 -23.61
N ILE A 78 12.39 -2.76 -22.41
CA ILE A 78 13.66 -3.42 -22.14
C ILE A 78 13.33 -4.80 -21.55
N SER A 79 13.62 -5.85 -22.30
CA SER A 79 13.42 -7.23 -21.86
C SER A 79 14.75 -7.94 -21.75
N ALA A 80 15.05 -8.52 -20.59
CA ALA A 80 16.31 -9.24 -20.35
C ALA A 80 16.55 -10.40 -21.33
N SER A 81 15.48 -10.97 -21.91
CA SER A 81 15.58 -11.99 -22.96
C SER A 81 16.18 -11.48 -24.28
N THR A 82 16.19 -10.16 -24.49
CA THR A 82 16.71 -9.51 -25.70
C THR A 82 17.89 -8.58 -25.41
N HIS A 83 17.81 -7.83 -24.31
CA HIS A 83 18.78 -6.85 -23.88
C HIS A 83 18.85 -6.92 -22.35
N ASP A 84 19.87 -7.60 -21.82
CA ASP A 84 20.15 -7.68 -20.38
C ASP A 84 20.83 -6.38 -19.93
N VAL A 85 20.05 -5.30 -19.87
CA VAL A 85 20.49 -3.97 -19.41
C VAL A 85 20.63 -4.01 -17.90
N LYS A 86 21.79 -3.61 -17.39
CA LYS A 86 22.13 -3.60 -15.96
C LYS A 86 22.22 -2.19 -15.42
N ASN A 87 22.70 -1.25 -16.22
CA ASN A 87 22.79 0.18 -15.90
C ASN A 87 21.93 1.01 -16.86
N PHE A 88 20.98 1.77 -16.30
CA PHE A 88 20.01 2.55 -17.07
C PHE A 88 20.45 3.99 -17.36
N ALA A 89 21.64 4.42 -16.95
CA ALA A 89 22.15 5.76 -17.23
C ALA A 89 22.15 6.08 -18.74
N GLY A 90 21.73 7.31 -19.07
CA GLY A 90 21.53 7.78 -20.44
C GLY A 90 20.09 7.69 -20.91
N ILE A 91 19.24 6.89 -20.26
CA ILE A 91 17.82 6.75 -20.62
C ILE A 91 17.03 8.05 -20.42
N GLU A 92 17.46 8.92 -19.51
CA GLU A 92 16.93 10.25 -19.26
C GLU A 92 17.03 11.17 -20.49
N HIS A 93 17.91 10.86 -21.44
CA HIS A 93 18.04 11.60 -22.69
C HIS A 93 17.03 11.18 -23.77
N LEU A 94 16.29 10.09 -23.57
CA LEU A 94 15.44 9.52 -24.62
C LEU A 94 14.03 10.13 -24.69
N GLY A 95 13.62 10.93 -23.70
CA GLY A 95 12.31 11.59 -23.72
C GLY A 95 11.12 10.63 -23.74
N ILE A 96 11.25 9.47 -23.09
CA ILE A 96 10.25 8.39 -23.09
C ILE A 96 9.06 8.70 -22.18
N ASP A 97 7.85 8.30 -22.60
CA ASP A 97 6.63 8.43 -21.80
C ASP A 97 6.45 7.26 -20.82
N THR A 98 6.87 6.06 -21.22
CA THR A 98 6.75 4.84 -20.42
C THR A 98 8.02 4.01 -20.54
N LEU A 99 8.54 3.55 -19.39
CA LEU A 99 9.61 2.57 -19.30
C LEU A 99 9.05 1.22 -18.83
N LEU A 100 9.15 0.18 -19.65
CA LEU A 100 8.82 -1.19 -19.27
C LEU A 100 10.09 -2.03 -19.16
N ILE A 101 10.36 -2.56 -17.98
CA ILE A 101 11.48 -3.45 -17.67
C ILE A 101 10.93 -4.85 -17.40
N ALA A 102 11.19 -5.79 -18.30
CA ALA A 102 10.69 -7.16 -18.23
C ALA A 102 11.81 -8.17 -17.92
N GLY A 103 11.60 -9.01 -16.90
CA GLY A 103 12.52 -10.09 -16.54
C GLY A 103 13.88 -9.62 -16.03
N TYR A 104 13.94 -8.46 -15.37
CA TYR A 104 15.19 -7.87 -14.87
C TYR A 104 15.97 -8.87 -14.01
N THR A 105 17.26 -9.02 -14.31
CA THR A 105 18.09 -10.14 -13.79
C THR A 105 18.89 -9.78 -12.55
N GLN A 106 19.09 -8.49 -12.28
CA GLN A 106 19.92 -8.02 -11.18
C GLN A 106 19.13 -7.94 -9.86
N GLU A 107 19.85 -8.00 -8.75
CA GLU A 107 19.23 -7.94 -7.41
C GLU A 107 18.80 -6.53 -7.00
N SER A 108 19.36 -5.49 -7.62
CA SER A 108 19.04 -4.10 -7.32
C SER A 108 18.77 -3.32 -8.59
N LEU A 109 17.69 -2.56 -8.59
CA LEU A 109 17.33 -1.63 -9.66
C LEU A 109 17.55 -0.19 -9.19
N GLU A 110 18.29 0.57 -10.00
CA GLU A 110 18.47 2.00 -9.84
C GLU A 110 18.12 2.67 -11.18
N LEU A 111 17.20 3.63 -11.17
CA LEU A 111 16.92 4.46 -12.34
C LEU A 111 17.64 5.80 -12.20
N PRO A 112 18.17 6.35 -13.30
CA PRO A 112 18.93 7.58 -13.25
C PRO A 112 18.05 8.77 -12.83
N SER A 113 18.68 9.72 -12.16
CA SER A 113 18.06 11.00 -11.83
C SER A 113 17.69 11.78 -13.08
N GLY A 114 16.56 12.48 -13.05
CA GLY A 114 16.09 13.27 -14.19
C GLY A 114 15.37 12.44 -15.26
N LEU A 115 15.05 11.18 -14.96
CA LEU A 115 14.16 10.39 -15.80
C LEU A 115 12.73 10.95 -15.72
N HIS A 116 12.36 11.72 -16.72
CA HIS A 116 11.03 12.30 -16.87
C HIS A 116 10.10 11.36 -17.65
N THR A 117 9.60 10.32 -16.98
CA THR A 117 8.65 9.36 -17.54
C THR A 117 7.31 9.46 -16.83
N LYS A 118 6.20 9.22 -17.54
CA LYS A 118 4.87 9.16 -16.92
C LYS A 118 4.62 7.83 -16.22
N MET A 119 5.35 6.79 -16.62
CA MET A 119 5.17 5.45 -16.10
C MET A 119 6.47 4.63 -16.09
N VAL A 120 6.69 3.89 -15.00
CA VAL A 120 7.71 2.86 -14.88
C VAL A 120 7.03 1.56 -14.51
N MET A 121 7.22 0.53 -15.32
CA MET A 121 6.70 -0.82 -15.09
C MET A 121 7.85 -1.80 -14.96
N VAL A 122 7.87 -2.59 -13.89
CA VAL A 122 8.80 -3.69 -13.70
C VAL A 122 8.01 -4.98 -13.54
N VAL A 123 8.21 -5.93 -14.46
CA VAL A 123 7.38 -7.14 -14.56
C VAL A 123 8.26 -8.38 -14.61
N GLY A 124 7.93 -9.38 -13.78
CA GLY A 124 8.59 -10.70 -13.78
C GLY A 124 10.07 -10.65 -13.40
N ALA A 125 10.50 -9.64 -12.63
CA ALA A 125 11.86 -9.49 -12.14
C ALA A 125 12.10 -10.38 -10.91
N THR A 126 12.16 -11.70 -11.11
CA THR A 126 12.18 -12.68 -10.00
C THR A 126 13.44 -12.63 -9.14
N ASN A 127 14.53 -12.01 -9.60
CA ASN A 127 15.77 -11.84 -8.83
C ASN A 127 15.88 -10.48 -8.13
N LEU A 128 15.01 -9.52 -8.49
CA LEU A 128 15.07 -8.17 -7.97
C LEU A 128 14.67 -8.17 -6.50
N LYS A 129 15.60 -7.78 -5.62
CA LYS A 129 15.39 -7.66 -4.18
C LYS A 129 15.11 -6.24 -3.73
N LYS A 130 15.72 -5.25 -4.40
CA LYS A 130 15.64 -3.86 -3.98
C LYS A 130 15.47 -2.91 -5.14
N VAL A 131 14.56 -1.96 -4.98
CA VAL A 131 14.52 -0.74 -5.80
C VAL A 131 15.04 0.39 -4.95
N SER A 132 16.19 0.95 -5.33
CA SER A 132 16.78 2.09 -4.63
C SER A 132 16.13 3.39 -5.10
N ARG A 133 16.29 4.45 -4.27
CA ARG A 133 15.76 5.79 -4.47
C ARG A 133 15.70 6.18 -5.95
N THR A 134 14.47 6.22 -6.46
CA THR A 134 14.22 6.52 -7.87
C THR A 134 13.82 7.98 -8.01
N ASP A 135 14.70 8.82 -8.54
CA ASP A 135 14.41 10.24 -8.76
C ASP A 135 13.65 10.45 -10.08
N LEU A 136 12.40 9.96 -10.06
CA LEU A 136 11.43 10.08 -11.14
C LEU A 136 10.76 11.45 -11.02
N GLY A 137 11.35 12.47 -11.64
CA GLY A 137 10.74 13.79 -11.70
C GLY A 137 9.43 13.72 -12.50
N ILE A 138 8.39 14.41 -12.03
CA ILE A 138 6.96 14.35 -12.40
C ILE A 138 6.14 13.23 -11.71
N PRO A 139 4.81 13.44 -11.51
CA PRO A 139 3.92 12.40 -11.00
C PRO A 139 3.97 11.18 -11.93
N THR A 140 4.63 10.12 -11.46
CA THR A 140 4.88 8.92 -12.23
C THR A 140 4.00 7.78 -11.73
N HIS A 141 3.43 7.00 -12.63
CA HIS A 141 2.84 5.71 -12.28
C HIS A 141 3.95 4.66 -12.15
N VAL A 142 4.21 4.19 -10.94
CA VAL A 142 5.16 3.10 -10.68
C VAL A 142 4.39 1.80 -10.46
N TYR A 143 4.75 0.80 -11.25
CA TYR A 143 4.05 -0.48 -11.34
C TYR A 143 5.04 -1.64 -11.17
N PHE A 144 4.77 -2.53 -10.22
CA PHE A 144 5.52 -3.77 -10.01
C PHE A 144 4.58 -4.97 -10.10
N GLU A 145 4.93 -5.97 -10.91
CA GLU A 145 4.17 -7.21 -11.05
C GLU A 145 5.09 -8.43 -11.05
N ASP A 146 4.70 -9.46 -10.31
CA ASP A 146 5.40 -10.75 -10.24
C ASP A 146 6.90 -10.60 -9.88
N CYS A 147 7.22 -9.67 -8.99
CA CYS A 147 8.56 -9.43 -8.45
C CYS A 147 8.73 -10.23 -7.15
N SER A 148 8.73 -11.55 -7.24
CA SER A 148 8.62 -12.48 -6.11
C SER A 148 9.73 -12.41 -5.06
N SER A 149 10.89 -11.83 -5.40
CA SER A 149 12.02 -11.64 -4.47
C SER A 149 12.16 -10.20 -3.98
N LEU A 150 11.26 -9.29 -4.34
CA LEU A 150 11.35 -7.87 -3.99
C LEU A 150 11.09 -7.68 -2.50
N GLU A 151 12.12 -7.30 -1.74
CA GLU A 151 12.10 -7.13 -0.28
C GLU A 151 11.84 -5.67 0.13
N SER A 152 12.34 -4.71 -0.67
CA SER A 152 12.22 -3.28 -0.35
C SER A 152 12.12 -2.38 -1.59
N ILE A 153 11.34 -1.31 -1.44
CA ILE A 153 11.16 -0.28 -2.46
C ILE A 153 11.42 1.09 -1.83
N ASP A 154 12.29 1.89 -2.44
CA ASP A 154 12.48 3.29 -2.11
C ASP A 154 12.06 4.19 -3.27
N ILE A 155 10.89 4.82 -3.10
CA ILE A 155 10.32 5.81 -4.02
C ILE A 155 10.21 7.19 -3.35
N SER A 156 11.03 7.46 -2.33
CA SER A 156 10.97 8.70 -1.54
C SER A 156 11.16 9.99 -2.34
N SER A 157 11.77 9.92 -3.52
CA SER A 157 12.01 11.05 -4.42
C SER A 157 10.92 11.29 -5.46
N ILE A 158 9.88 10.46 -5.54
CA ILE A 158 8.80 10.70 -6.51
C ILE A 158 8.01 11.95 -6.13
N GLU A 159 7.77 12.83 -7.11
CA GLU A 159 6.97 14.03 -6.91
C GLU A 159 5.48 13.70 -6.59
N MET A 160 4.82 14.62 -5.87
CA MET A 160 3.44 14.45 -5.39
C MET A 160 2.45 14.10 -6.52
N GLY A 161 1.57 13.12 -6.29
CA GLY A 161 0.40 12.86 -7.14
C GLY A 161 0.50 11.69 -8.11
N GLY A 162 1.55 10.87 -8.00
CA GLY A 162 1.71 9.64 -8.79
C GLY A 162 0.72 8.52 -8.43
N LYS A 163 0.85 7.38 -9.12
CA LYS A 163 0.16 6.14 -8.77
C LYS A 163 1.21 5.08 -8.41
N LEU A 164 1.00 4.37 -7.32
CA LEU A 164 1.79 3.19 -6.97
C LEU A 164 0.92 1.95 -7.11
N GLU A 165 1.38 0.97 -7.88
CA GLU A 165 0.72 -0.31 -8.05
C GLU A 165 1.72 -1.46 -7.86
N ILE A 166 1.39 -2.39 -6.97
CA ILE A 166 2.22 -3.55 -6.65
C ILE A 166 1.33 -4.79 -6.66
N ILE A 167 1.70 -5.81 -7.44
CA ILE A 167 0.97 -7.06 -7.58
C ILE A 167 1.96 -8.22 -7.39
N ASN A 168 1.60 -9.17 -6.52
CA ASN A 168 2.36 -10.41 -6.28
C ASN A 168 3.81 -10.17 -5.84
N ALA A 169 3.99 -9.41 -4.76
CA ALA A 169 5.28 -9.14 -4.14
C ALA A 169 5.33 -9.77 -2.73
N SER A 170 5.28 -11.10 -2.67
CA SER A 170 4.97 -11.82 -1.42
C SER A 170 6.02 -11.66 -0.31
N VAL A 171 7.27 -11.36 -0.66
CA VAL A 171 8.36 -11.12 0.30
C VAL A 171 8.64 -9.65 0.58
N LEU A 172 7.87 -8.72 -0.01
CA LEU A 172 8.05 -7.28 0.19
C LEU A 172 7.79 -6.95 1.65
N GLN A 173 8.76 -6.33 2.31
CA GLN A 173 8.70 -6.00 3.74
C GLN A 173 8.50 -4.51 3.99
N SER A 174 9.08 -3.66 3.13
CA SER A 174 9.12 -2.22 3.35
C SER A 174 8.98 -1.39 2.07
N ILE A 175 8.29 -0.26 2.20
CA ILE A 175 8.23 0.80 1.19
C ILE A 175 8.60 2.13 1.84
N VAL A 176 9.51 2.89 1.23
CA VAL A 176 9.78 4.28 1.58
C VAL A 176 9.02 5.18 0.62
N MET A 177 8.00 5.86 1.13
CA MET A 177 7.15 6.77 0.36
C MET A 177 7.76 8.18 0.31
N PRO A 178 7.34 9.04 -0.63
CA PRO A 178 7.63 10.48 -0.55
C PRO A 178 7.09 11.10 0.75
N GLU A 179 7.71 12.17 1.23
CA GLU A 179 7.26 12.89 2.45
C GLU A 179 5.80 13.35 2.36
N LEU A 180 5.34 13.66 1.14
CA LEU A 180 3.96 14.03 0.85
C LEU A 180 3.46 13.24 -0.35
N PHE A 181 2.79 12.11 -0.12
CA PHE A 181 2.15 11.37 -1.20
C PHE A 181 0.64 11.65 -1.22
N ALA A 182 0.15 12.22 -2.33
CA ALA A 182 -1.26 12.56 -2.55
C ALA A 182 -1.78 11.99 -3.87
N GLY A 183 -1.75 10.67 -4.02
CA GLY A 183 -2.16 9.96 -5.23
C GLY A 183 -2.87 8.64 -4.95
N SER A 184 -2.83 7.71 -5.90
CA SER A 184 -3.44 6.39 -5.78
C SER A 184 -2.42 5.34 -5.33
N ILE A 185 -2.81 4.50 -4.37
CA ILE A 185 -2.02 3.34 -3.91
C ILE A 185 -2.87 2.08 -4.10
N SER A 186 -2.32 1.11 -4.83
CA SER A 186 -2.91 -0.21 -5.05
C SER A 186 -1.88 -1.30 -4.76
N ILE A 187 -2.07 -2.12 -3.74
CA ILE A 187 -1.15 -3.19 -3.35
C ILE A 187 -1.94 -4.47 -3.16
N PHE A 188 -1.58 -5.50 -3.93
CA PHE A 188 -2.24 -6.80 -3.93
C PHE A 188 -1.22 -7.91 -3.70
N ASN A 189 -1.52 -8.81 -2.76
CA ASN A 189 -0.71 -9.99 -2.45
C ASN A 189 0.73 -9.62 -2.03
N ALA A 190 0.84 -8.83 -0.97
CA ALA A 190 2.10 -8.47 -0.31
C ALA A 190 1.98 -8.73 1.22
N PRO A 191 1.75 -9.99 1.65
CA PRO A 191 1.44 -10.32 3.04
C PRO A 191 2.56 -10.01 4.04
N ASN A 192 3.81 -9.88 3.59
CA ASN A 192 4.93 -9.53 4.45
C ASN A 192 5.17 -8.02 4.57
N LEU A 193 4.40 -7.20 3.85
CA LEU A 193 4.56 -5.75 3.87
C LEU A 193 4.00 -5.22 5.19
N THR A 194 4.90 -4.87 6.09
CA THR A 194 4.60 -4.43 7.46
C THR A 194 5.01 -3.00 7.70
N THR A 195 5.91 -2.45 6.88
CA THR A 195 6.45 -1.10 7.05
C THR A 195 6.20 -0.23 5.84
N MET A 196 5.58 0.93 6.05
CA MET A 196 5.54 2.02 5.09
C MET A 196 6.12 3.25 5.77
N THR A 197 7.28 3.71 5.31
CA THR A 197 7.94 4.89 5.87
C THR A 197 7.36 6.14 5.22
N ASN A 198 7.17 7.18 6.04
CA ASN A 198 6.48 8.43 5.74
C ASN A 198 4.97 8.33 5.70
N PHE A 199 4.35 9.45 6.06
CA PHE A 199 2.90 9.57 6.17
C PHE A 199 2.29 9.80 4.80
N VAL A 200 1.29 8.99 4.43
CA VAL A 200 0.65 9.05 3.12
C VAL A 200 -0.78 9.55 3.23
N LYS A 201 -1.20 10.35 2.25
CA LYS A 201 -2.55 10.93 2.18
C LYS A 201 -3.20 10.58 0.84
N PRO A 202 -3.51 9.30 0.59
CA PRO A 202 -3.97 8.85 -0.71
C PRO A 202 -5.38 9.38 -1.04
N THR A 203 -5.61 9.67 -2.32
CA THR A 203 -6.96 9.95 -2.86
C THR A 203 -7.72 8.65 -3.15
N GLN A 204 -6.99 7.57 -3.43
CA GLN A 204 -7.51 6.21 -3.60
C GLN A 204 -6.56 5.22 -2.93
N LEU A 205 -7.12 4.30 -2.15
CA LEU A 205 -6.36 3.27 -1.45
C LEU A 205 -7.01 1.90 -1.66
N GLU A 206 -6.26 0.98 -2.23
CA GLU A 206 -6.66 -0.42 -2.45
C GLU A 206 -5.57 -1.33 -1.90
N LEU A 207 -5.88 -2.04 -0.81
CA LEU A 207 -5.00 -3.00 -0.17
C LEU A 207 -5.71 -4.35 -0.08
N GLU A 208 -5.08 -5.40 -0.58
CA GLU A 208 -5.57 -6.78 -0.52
C GLU A 208 -4.43 -7.73 -0.15
N ASP A 209 -4.60 -8.47 0.95
CA ASP A 209 -3.58 -9.37 1.50
C ASP A 209 -2.27 -8.65 1.83
N VAL A 210 -2.37 -7.62 2.67
CA VAL A 210 -1.26 -6.73 3.06
C VAL A 210 -1.26 -6.54 4.59
N SER A 211 -0.13 -6.81 5.24
CA SER A 211 -0.02 -6.75 6.71
C SER A 211 0.24 -5.36 7.30
N LEU A 212 -0.05 -4.29 6.55
CA LEU A 212 0.11 -2.91 7.02
C LEU A 212 -0.91 -2.57 8.10
N THR A 213 -0.49 -1.72 9.04
CA THR A 213 -1.35 -1.05 10.02
C THR A 213 -1.77 0.33 9.53
N ASP A 214 -2.70 0.97 10.24
CA ASP A 214 -3.23 2.29 9.88
C ASP A 214 -2.33 3.48 10.29
N GLU A 215 -1.22 3.26 10.99
CA GLU A 215 -0.39 4.32 11.61
C GLU A 215 0.15 5.38 10.64
N ASN A 216 0.40 5.00 9.38
CA ASN A 216 1.03 5.87 8.37
C ASN A 216 0.03 6.46 7.36
N PHE A 217 -1.28 6.36 7.60
CA PHE A 217 -2.31 6.77 6.64
C PHE A 217 -3.17 7.94 7.15
N ASP A 218 -3.23 9.03 6.39
CA ASP A 218 -4.29 10.03 6.47
C ASP A 218 -5.38 9.73 5.47
N LEU A 219 -6.46 9.13 5.95
CA LEU A 219 -7.63 8.84 5.12
C LEU A 219 -8.65 9.99 5.09
N SER A 220 -8.32 11.22 5.49
CA SER A 220 -9.28 12.35 5.47
C SER A 220 -9.73 12.77 4.06
N VAL A 221 -8.94 12.45 3.03
CA VAL A 221 -9.22 12.82 1.63
C VAL A 221 -9.36 11.61 0.69
N VAL A 222 -9.47 10.39 1.23
CA VAL A 222 -9.66 9.22 0.37
C VAL A 222 -11.09 9.18 -0.17
N GLU A 223 -11.24 9.06 -1.49
CA GLU A 223 -12.54 9.01 -2.18
C GLU A 223 -13.02 7.58 -2.37
N THR A 224 -12.08 6.66 -2.61
CA THR A 224 -12.30 5.22 -2.82
C THR A 224 -11.34 4.42 -1.95
N LEU A 225 -11.91 3.55 -1.13
CA LEU A 225 -11.17 2.72 -0.18
C LEU A 225 -11.53 1.24 -0.39
N THR A 226 -10.53 0.39 -0.54
CA THR A 226 -10.63 -1.07 -0.47
C THR A 226 -9.60 -1.58 0.53
N LEU A 227 -10.06 -2.23 1.60
CA LEU A 227 -9.21 -2.89 2.60
C LEU A 227 -9.68 -4.33 2.77
N PHE A 228 -8.95 -5.26 2.16
CA PHE A 228 -9.19 -6.69 2.30
C PHE A 228 -7.99 -7.37 2.94
N ASN A 229 -8.24 -8.17 3.99
CA ASN A 229 -7.21 -8.98 4.62
C ASN A 229 -6.01 -8.15 5.13
N THR A 230 -6.28 -7.02 5.79
CA THR A 230 -5.24 -6.11 6.33
C THR A 230 -5.20 -6.08 7.86
N ASN A 231 -4.17 -5.46 8.44
CA ASN A 231 -4.06 -5.28 9.90
C ASN A 231 -4.60 -3.92 10.38
N PHE A 232 -5.42 -3.24 9.58
CA PHE A 232 -6.05 -1.98 9.98
C PHE A 232 -7.02 -2.23 11.14
N SER A 233 -6.88 -1.47 12.22
CA SER A 233 -7.59 -1.73 13.48
C SER A 233 -8.27 -0.50 14.08
N ASN A 234 -7.82 0.72 13.74
CA ASN A 234 -8.36 1.94 14.30
C ASN A 234 -9.82 2.20 13.86
N PRO A 235 -10.80 2.14 14.77
CA PRO A 235 -12.21 2.29 14.41
C PRO A 235 -12.57 3.71 13.94
N LYS A 236 -11.73 4.71 14.26
CA LYS A 236 -11.94 6.12 13.93
C LYS A 236 -11.19 6.57 12.68
N LEU A 237 -10.54 5.64 11.97
CA LEU A 237 -9.74 5.95 10.79
C LEU A 237 -10.52 6.73 9.72
N LEU A 238 -11.84 6.49 9.61
CA LEU A 238 -12.73 7.16 8.64
C LEU A 238 -13.65 8.21 9.28
N ALA A 239 -13.47 8.52 10.57
CA ALA A 239 -14.36 9.41 11.31
C ALA A 239 -14.32 10.85 10.76
N GLU A 240 -13.16 11.33 10.32
CA GLU A 240 -13.00 12.68 9.77
C GLU A 240 -13.13 12.75 8.24
N ASN A 241 -13.37 11.62 7.57
CA ASN A 241 -13.54 11.63 6.12
C ASN A 241 -14.98 12.02 5.74
N SER A 242 -15.10 13.15 5.02
CA SER A 242 -16.39 13.66 4.51
C SER A 242 -16.62 13.42 3.02
N ILE A 243 -15.62 12.93 2.28
CA ILE A 243 -15.67 12.81 0.81
C ILE A 243 -15.65 11.35 0.31
N LEU A 244 -15.54 10.37 1.21
CA LEU A 244 -15.53 8.95 0.92
C LEU A 244 -16.82 8.55 0.22
N THR A 245 -16.69 8.06 -1.01
CA THR A 245 -17.82 7.67 -1.85
C THR A 245 -18.01 6.16 -1.88
N VAL A 246 -16.90 5.41 -1.86
CA VAL A 246 -16.88 3.95 -1.95
C VAL A 246 -15.98 3.40 -0.85
N ALA A 247 -16.51 2.49 -0.03
CA ALA A 247 -15.75 1.73 0.96
C ALA A 247 -16.00 0.23 0.76
N LYS A 248 -14.94 -0.53 0.53
CA LYS A 248 -14.97 -1.99 0.52
C LYS A 248 -14.09 -2.52 1.63
N LEU A 249 -14.64 -3.33 2.52
CA LEU A 249 -13.96 -3.73 3.76
C LEU A 249 -14.21 -5.21 4.04
N GLY A 250 -13.19 -5.91 4.53
CA GLY A 250 -13.27 -7.29 5.02
C GLY A 250 -11.91 -7.84 5.43
N GLY A 251 -11.87 -8.86 6.29
CA GLY A 251 -10.62 -9.46 6.78
C GLY A 251 -9.70 -8.49 7.52
N ASN A 252 -10.25 -7.46 8.18
CA ASN A 252 -9.47 -6.46 8.92
C ASN A 252 -9.52 -6.70 10.44
N ALA A 253 -8.85 -5.84 11.22
CA ALA A 253 -8.84 -5.89 12.69
C ALA A 253 -9.72 -4.81 13.34
N PHE A 254 -10.72 -4.29 12.62
CA PHE A 254 -11.66 -3.30 13.15
C PHE A 254 -12.68 -3.95 14.10
N PRO A 255 -12.82 -3.47 15.36
CA PRO A 255 -13.95 -3.86 16.22
C PRO A 255 -15.25 -3.19 15.74
N TYR A 256 -15.15 -1.97 15.26
CA TYR A 256 -16.21 -1.22 14.61
C TYR A 256 -15.57 -0.19 13.68
N VAL A 257 -16.38 0.50 12.86
CA VAL A 257 -15.87 1.63 12.07
C VAL A 257 -16.82 2.80 12.17
N GLU A 258 -16.28 3.97 12.48
CA GLU A 258 -16.96 5.25 12.56
C GLU A 258 -16.78 6.03 11.26
N THR A 259 -17.85 6.69 10.80
CA THR A 259 -17.81 7.56 9.63
C THR A 259 -18.84 8.69 9.77
N LYS A 260 -18.46 9.91 9.37
CA LYS A 260 -19.37 11.07 9.27
C LYS A 260 -20.00 11.22 7.88
N GLY A 261 -19.41 10.57 6.87
CA GLY A 261 -19.74 10.78 5.46
C GLY A 261 -21.00 10.06 4.98
N ALA A 262 -21.66 10.64 3.97
CA ALA A 262 -22.70 9.95 3.21
C ALA A 262 -22.05 9.02 2.17
N ILE A 263 -21.51 7.90 2.63
CA ILE A 263 -20.90 6.89 1.76
C ILE A 263 -21.97 6.36 0.80
N LYS A 264 -21.68 6.41 -0.51
CA LYS A 264 -22.64 6.02 -1.56
C LYS A 264 -22.68 4.52 -1.75
N VAL A 265 -21.52 3.87 -1.69
CA VAL A 265 -21.37 2.43 -1.88
C VAL A 265 -20.55 1.86 -0.73
N ILE A 266 -21.12 0.89 -0.05
CA ILE A 266 -20.45 0.11 0.97
C ILE A 266 -20.58 -1.35 0.57
N ASP A 267 -19.44 -2.03 0.50
CA ASP A 267 -19.34 -3.45 0.16
C ASP A 267 -18.58 -4.15 1.29
N TYR A 268 -19.28 -4.92 2.10
CA TYR A 268 -18.64 -5.82 3.05
C TYR A 268 -18.47 -7.18 2.40
N ARG A 269 -17.24 -7.68 2.44
CA ARG A 269 -16.95 -9.02 1.93
C ARG A 269 -16.39 -9.86 3.04
N ASP A 270 -17.09 -10.94 3.32
CA ASP A 270 -16.56 -12.08 4.04
C ASP A 270 -16.90 -13.31 3.21
N THR A 271 -15.90 -13.81 2.47
CA THR A 271 -16.04 -15.00 1.62
C THR A 271 -15.41 -16.23 2.27
N SER A 272 -15.03 -16.15 3.56
CA SER A 272 -14.40 -17.25 4.31
C SER A 272 -15.21 -18.55 4.32
N ASN A 273 -16.54 -18.45 4.22
CA ASN A 273 -17.46 -19.58 4.23
C ASN A 273 -17.94 -20.01 2.83
N THR A 274 -17.38 -19.42 1.77
CA THR A 274 -17.76 -19.78 0.40
C THR A 274 -16.91 -20.95 -0.09
N SER A 275 -17.57 -22.01 -0.56
CA SER A 275 -16.91 -23.21 -1.05
C SER A 275 -16.20 -22.94 -2.39
N GLY A 276 -14.93 -22.54 -2.34
CA GLY A 276 -13.91 -22.71 -3.38
C GLY A 276 -14.11 -22.04 -4.76
N LEU A 277 -15.18 -21.27 -4.98
CA LEU A 277 -15.44 -20.65 -6.30
C LEU A 277 -14.86 -19.24 -6.46
N TYR A 278 -14.46 -18.59 -5.36
CA TYR A 278 -13.88 -17.25 -5.40
C TYR A 278 -12.36 -17.33 -5.26
N THR A 279 -11.65 -16.73 -6.20
CA THR A 279 -10.18 -16.63 -6.20
C THR A 279 -9.66 -15.66 -5.13
N ASN A 280 -10.53 -14.82 -4.57
CA ASN A 280 -10.17 -13.78 -3.60
C ASN A 280 -10.90 -14.09 -2.29
N LEU A 281 -10.23 -14.85 -1.42
CA LEU A 281 -10.75 -15.22 -0.11
C LEU A 281 -10.62 -14.03 0.84
N VAL A 282 -11.71 -13.32 1.11
CA VAL A 282 -11.76 -12.27 2.13
C VAL A 282 -12.16 -12.90 3.44
N ARG A 283 -11.28 -12.82 4.45
CA ARG A 283 -11.45 -13.42 5.77
C ARG A 283 -12.51 -12.66 6.59
N SER A 284 -13.02 -13.26 7.66
CA SER A 284 -13.78 -12.52 8.68
C SER A 284 -12.87 -11.51 9.38
N ASN A 285 -13.43 -10.42 9.91
CA ASN A 285 -12.64 -9.50 10.71
C ASN A 285 -12.29 -10.17 12.04
N ALA A 286 -11.00 -10.27 12.35
CA ALA A 286 -10.52 -10.92 13.56
C ALA A 286 -9.94 -9.87 14.52
N ILE A 287 -10.39 -9.90 15.78
CA ILE A 287 -9.90 -9.00 16.83
C ILE A 287 -9.55 -9.76 18.10
N GLU A 288 -8.67 -9.18 18.91
CA GLU A 288 -8.43 -9.64 20.28
C GLU A 288 -9.15 -8.71 21.26
N LEU A 289 -9.83 -9.29 22.24
CA LEU A 289 -10.57 -8.57 23.28
C LEU A 289 -10.13 -9.06 24.66
N GLU A 290 -10.19 -8.15 25.62
CA GLU A 290 -9.99 -8.47 27.03
C GLU A 290 -11.33 -8.44 27.77
N ALA A 291 -11.55 -9.47 28.61
CA ALA A 291 -12.69 -9.57 29.49
C ALA A 291 -12.29 -9.35 30.94
N GLU A 292 -13.13 -8.62 31.67
CA GLU A 292 -13.09 -8.46 33.11
C GLU A 292 -13.98 -9.53 33.75
N GLU A 293 -13.46 -10.26 34.74
CA GLU A 293 -14.29 -11.17 35.53
C GLU A 293 -15.20 -10.34 36.45
N ILE A 294 -16.48 -10.68 36.45
CA ILE A 294 -17.52 -10.04 37.28
C ILE A 294 -18.24 -11.11 38.10
N GLU A 295 -19.05 -10.70 39.08
CA GLU A 295 -19.86 -11.64 39.84
C GLU A 295 -20.81 -12.42 38.91
N GLY A 296 -20.56 -13.72 38.75
CA GLY A 296 -21.37 -14.61 37.94
C GLY A 296 -21.08 -14.56 36.42
N GLY A 297 -19.91 -14.06 36.00
CA GLY A 297 -19.52 -14.14 34.59
C GLY A 297 -18.39 -13.22 34.16
N PHE A 298 -18.48 -12.75 32.91
CA PHE A 298 -17.44 -11.94 32.27
C PHE A 298 -18.04 -10.71 31.60
N LYS A 299 -17.24 -9.64 31.52
CA LYS A 299 -17.61 -8.39 30.87
C LYS A 299 -16.53 -7.95 29.88
N VAL A 300 -16.93 -7.64 28.66
CA VAL A 300 -16.06 -7.04 27.63
C VAL A 300 -16.55 -5.63 27.36
N THR A 301 -15.64 -4.65 27.35
CA THR A 301 -15.96 -3.26 27.02
C THR A 301 -15.24 -2.87 25.72
N ILE A 302 -15.98 -2.33 24.74
CA ILE A 302 -15.43 -1.85 23.47
C ILE A 302 -15.69 -0.34 23.36
N PRO A 303 -14.76 0.53 23.81
CA PRO A 303 -15.01 1.96 23.90
C PRO A 303 -15.45 2.59 22.58
N GLY A 304 -16.56 3.32 22.61
CA GLY A 304 -17.10 4.08 21.48
C GLY A 304 -17.93 3.28 20.47
N ILE A 305 -18.10 1.97 20.67
CA ILE A 305 -19.01 1.18 19.84
C ILE A 305 -20.46 1.68 19.99
N ASP A 306 -21.19 1.77 18.88
CA ASP A 306 -22.63 2.09 18.90
C ASP A 306 -23.44 0.77 19.03
N MET A 307 -23.91 0.47 20.25
CA MET A 307 -24.60 -0.79 20.56
C MET A 307 -25.94 -0.96 19.81
N ASP A 308 -26.53 0.12 19.27
CA ASP A 308 -27.71 0.04 18.41
C ASP A 308 -27.39 -0.57 17.04
N ARG A 309 -26.12 -0.54 16.63
CA ARG A 309 -25.62 -1.08 15.36
C ARG A 309 -25.07 -2.50 15.49
N VAL A 310 -24.95 -3.00 16.72
CA VAL A 310 -24.46 -4.35 16.99
C VAL A 310 -25.60 -5.34 16.82
N MET A 311 -25.34 -6.49 16.22
CA MET A 311 -26.21 -7.66 16.28
C MET A 311 -25.38 -8.84 16.71
N LEU A 312 -25.72 -9.45 17.84
CA LEU A 312 -25.02 -10.64 18.31
C LEU A 312 -25.25 -11.79 17.34
N HIS A 313 -24.23 -12.62 17.14
CA HIS A 313 -24.38 -13.85 16.38
C HIS A 313 -25.42 -14.76 17.06
N LYS A 314 -26.18 -15.55 16.30
CA LYS A 314 -27.29 -16.37 16.87
C LYS A 314 -26.82 -17.36 17.95
N ASP A 315 -25.58 -17.80 17.84
CA ASP A 315 -24.93 -18.75 18.75
C ASP A 315 -24.17 -18.05 19.90
N SER A 316 -24.30 -16.73 20.03
CA SER A 316 -23.63 -15.96 21.09
C SER A 316 -24.44 -16.03 22.39
N ASN A 317 -23.78 -16.43 23.48
CA ASN A 317 -24.33 -16.36 24.84
C ASN A 317 -24.11 -15.00 25.53
N TRP A 318 -23.49 -14.05 24.83
CA TRP A 318 -23.27 -12.70 25.34
C TRP A 318 -24.57 -11.90 25.30
N GLU A 319 -24.72 -10.97 26.24
CA GLU A 319 -25.79 -9.99 26.30
C GLU A 319 -25.21 -8.59 26.13
N LYS A 320 -25.96 -7.66 25.53
CA LYS A 320 -25.57 -6.25 25.48
C LYS A 320 -25.84 -5.60 26.82
N GLU A 321 -24.87 -4.85 27.35
CA GLU A 321 -25.01 -4.09 28.58
C GLU A 321 -24.55 -2.64 28.37
N GLY A 322 -25.40 -1.67 28.73
CA GLY A 322 -25.05 -0.26 28.66
C GLY A 322 -24.77 0.23 27.22
N SER A 323 -23.86 1.19 27.09
CA SER A 323 -23.57 1.87 25.82
C SER A 323 -22.45 1.24 25.01
N ASP A 324 -21.64 0.37 25.60
CA ASP A 324 -20.38 -0.11 24.99
C ASP A 324 -19.91 -1.47 25.53
N SER A 325 -20.74 -2.18 26.29
CA SER A 325 -20.32 -3.40 26.99
C SER A 325 -21.14 -4.63 26.59
N PHE A 326 -20.50 -5.78 26.77
CA PHE A 326 -21.07 -7.10 26.60
C PHE A 326 -20.87 -7.89 27.88
N VAL A 327 -21.87 -8.67 28.28
CA VAL A 327 -21.81 -9.52 29.48
C VAL A 327 -22.11 -10.96 29.12
N LEU A 328 -21.27 -11.88 29.59
CA LEU A 328 -21.46 -13.32 29.49
C LEU A 328 -21.72 -13.87 30.88
N LYS A 329 -22.92 -14.42 31.11
CA LYS A 329 -23.30 -15.06 32.39
C LYS A 329 -22.99 -16.55 32.35
N ALA A 330 -21.71 -16.89 32.37
CA ALA A 330 -21.22 -18.27 32.30
C ALA A 330 -19.96 -18.44 33.17
N ASP A 331 -19.68 -19.67 33.56
CA ASP A 331 -18.47 -20.02 34.32
C ASP A 331 -17.22 -20.11 33.43
N GLU A 332 -17.41 -20.27 32.11
CA GLU A 332 -16.33 -20.38 31.12
C GLU A 332 -16.39 -19.24 30.12
N LEU A 333 -15.21 -18.70 29.75
CA LEU A 333 -15.09 -17.62 28.79
C LEU A 333 -15.32 -18.14 27.37
N GLU A 334 -16.12 -17.43 26.58
CA GLU A 334 -16.44 -17.77 25.21
C GLU A 334 -16.03 -16.65 24.23
N ALA A 335 -15.93 -16.99 22.94
CA ALA A 335 -15.72 -15.99 21.89
C ALA A 335 -16.92 -15.01 21.81
N LEU A 336 -16.65 -13.72 21.58
CA LEU A 336 -17.67 -12.70 21.35
C LEU A 336 -17.76 -12.41 19.84
N ASN A 337 -18.67 -13.11 19.15
CA ASN A 337 -18.90 -12.91 17.72
C ASN A 337 -20.14 -12.03 17.50
N TYR A 338 -20.02 -11.01 16.66
CA TYR A 338 -21.11 -10.09 16.36
C TYR A 338 -21.00 -9.51 14.96
N TYR A 339 -22.13 -9.01 14.47
CA TYR A 339 -22.22 -8.20 13.27
C TYR A 339 -22.31 -6.73 13.66
N TYR A 340 -21.51 -5.86 13.05
CA TYR A 340 -21.59 -4.42 13.23
C TYR A 340 -22.11 -3.73 11.96
N GLN A 341 -23.22 -3.00 12.11
CA GLN A 341 -23.85 -2.26 11.02
C GLN A 341 -23.11 -0.94 10.79
N PHE A 342 -22.30 -0.86 9.76
CA PHE A 342 -21.52 0.35 9.49
C PHE A 342 -22.35 1.58 9.14
N CYS A 343 -23.47 1.42 8.40
CA CYS A 343 -24.36 2.52 8.09
C CYS A 343 -25.84 2.12 8.25
N LYS A 344 -26.66 3.04 8.78
CA LYS A 344 -28.12 2.84 8.91
C LYS A 344 -28.86 2.93 7.58
N LYS A 345 -28.21 3.48 6.52
CA LYS A 345 -28.82 3.58 5.19
C LYS A 345 -28.89 2.19 4.57
N LYS A 346 -29.93 1.94 3.76
CA LYS A 346 -30.04 0.69 2.99
C LYS A 346 -28.78 0.52 2.14
N VAL A 347 -27.93 -0.43 2.55
CA VAL A 347 -26.83 -0.91 1.72
C VAL A 347 -27.49 -1.47 0.45
N ASN A 348 -27.13 -0.93 -0.72
CA ASN A 348 -27.48 -1.56 -1.98
C ASN A 348 -26.64 -2.84 -2.06
N ALA A 349 -27.11 -3.91 -1.41
CA ALA A 349 -26.51 -5.22 -1.51
C ALA A 349 -26.58 -5.63 -2.98
N ARG A 350 -25.49 -5.38 -3.72
CA ARG A 350 -25.33 -5.79 -5.12
C ARG A 350 -24.92 -7.26 -5.24
N SER A 351 -25.01 -8.04 -4.15
CA SER A 351 -24.85 -9.49 -4.20
C SER A 351 -26.11 -10.12 -4.82
N LEU A 352 -26.17 -10.06 -6.14
CA LEU A 352 -27.05 -10.87 -6.96
C LEU A 352 -26.29 -12.17 -7.26
N ASN A 353 -26.55 -13.21 -6.48
CA ASN A 353 -26.48 -14.55 -7.06
C ASN A 353 -27.60 -14.65 -8.11
N ALA A 354 -27.42 -15.45 -9.15
CA ALA A 354 -28.36 -15.58 -10.26
C ALA A 354 -29.81 -15.96 -9.86
N ASP A 355 -30.02 -16.39 -8.60
CA ASP A 355 -31.22 -17.08 -8.13
C ASP A 355 -32.02 -16.35 -7.03
N GLY A 356 -31.60 -15.16 -6.58
CA GLY A 356 -32.37 -14.35 -5.61
C GLY A 356 -31.59 -13.87 -4.38
N TYR A 357 -32.26 -13.05 -3.56
CA TYR A 357 -31.71 -12.39 -2.37
C TYR A 357 -31.19 -13.39 -1.33
N GLU A 358 -29.99 -13.15 -0.78
CA GLU A 358 -29.54 -13.84 0.43
C GLU A 358 -30.42 -13.43 1.62
N VAL A 359 -30.83 -14.40 2.43
CA VAL A 359 -31.64 -14.21 3.65
C VAL A 359 -30.90 -14.78 4.87
N GLY A 360 -31.14 -14.22 6.05
CA GLY A 360 -30.52 -14.68 7.29
C GLY A 360 -29.05 -14.24 7.44
N GLU A 361 -28.22 -15.07 8.09
CA GLU A 361 -26.82 -14.72 8.42
C GLU A 361 -25.93 -14.47 7.19
N ALA A 362 -26.20 -15.12 6.06
CA ALA A 362 -25.49 -14.88 4.81
C ALA A 362 -25.66 -13.41 4.36
N ALA A 363 -26.88 -12.87 4.48
CA ALA A 363 -27.18 -11.48 4.16
C ALA A 363 -26.43 -10.49 5.06
N TYR A 364 -26.21 -10.85 6.33
CA TYR A 364 -25.44 -10.00 7.25
C TYR A 364 -23.96 -9.97 6.90
N ARG A 365 -23.37 -11.06 6.39
CA ARG A 365 -21.96 -11.09 5.97
C ARG A 365 -21.65 -10.17 4.78
N THR A 366 -22.65 -9.77 4.00
CA THR A 366 -22.49 -8.84 2.87
C THR A 366 -22.89 -7.40 3.19
N THR A 367 -23.52 -7.16 4.35
CA THR A 367 -24.07 -5.84 4.72
C THR A 367 -23.52 -5.28 6.03
N HIS A 368 -22.88 -6.14 6.84
CA HIS A 368 -22.32 -5.83 8.14
C HIS A 368 -20.87 -6.30 8.19
N ILE A 369 -20.09 -5.67 9.07
CA ILE A 369 -18.80 -6.22 9.46
C ILE A 369 -19.08 -7.42 10.35
N PHE A 370 -18.71 -8.62 9.92
CA PHE A 370 -18.71 -9.78 10.81
C PHE A 370 -17.40 -9.82 11.59
N VAL A 371 -17.50 -9.63 12.90
CA VAL A 371 -16.39 -9.62 13.84
C VAL A 371 -16.33 -10.96 14.55
N VAL A 372 -15.20 -11.63 14.41
CA VAL A 372 -14.82 -12.81 15.19
C VAL A 372 -13.78 -12.35 16.21
N SER A 373 -14.02 -12.62 17.50
CA SER A 373 -13.08 -12.23 18.53
C SER A 373 -12.47 -13.41 19.25
N LYS A 374 -11.20 -13.26 19.59
CA LYS A 374 -10.54 -14.06 20.62
C LYS A 374 -10.59 -13.25 21.91
N VAL A 375 -11.30 -13.76 22.91
CA VAL A 375 -11.47 -13.10 24.21
C VAL A 375 -10.50 -13.73 25.21
N THR A 376 -9.75 -12.90 25.92
CA THR A 376 -8.82 -13.32 26.97
C THR A 376 -9.15 -12.63 28.30
N LEU A 377 -8.78 -13.23 29.43
CA LEU A 377 -8.97 -12.58 30.73
C LEU A 377 -7.95 -11.46 30.91
N LYS A 378 -8.44 -10.28 31.26
CA LYS A 378 -7.62 -9.14 31.65
C LYS A 378 -6.82 -9.51 32.90
N GLN A 379 -5.50 -9.54 32.79
CA GLN A 379 -4.65 -9.85 33.94
C GLN A 379 -4.68 -8.69 34.93
N VAL A 380 -5.27 -8.93 36.11
CA VAL A 380 -5.13 -8.03 37.25
C VAL A 380 -3.74 -8.27 37.82
N ILE A 381 -2.77 -7.47 37.38
CA ILE A 381 -1.45 -7.44 38.03
C ILE A 381 -1.64 -6.64 39.32
N ASP A 382 -1.86 -7.35 40.42
CA ASP A 382 -1.77 -6.72 41.74
C ASP A 382 -0.38 -6.07 41.85
N PRO A 383 -0.29 -4.79 42.25
CA PRO A 383 1.00 -4.15 42.42
C PRO A 383 1.78 -4.92 43.48
N VAL A 384 2.84 -5.61 43.05
CA VAL A 384 3.79 -6.23 43.96
C VAL A 384 4.40 -5.10 44.75
N ASP A 385 4.07 -5.01 46.04
CA ASP A 385 4.65 -4.05 46.96
C ASP A 385 6.18 -4.21 46.90
N PRO A 386 6.92 -3.21 46.37
CA PRO A 386 8.37 -3.32 46.28
C PRO A 386 8.89 -3.30 47.71
N THR A 387 9.17 -4.47 48.27
CA THR A 387 9.90 -4.58 49.53
C THR A 387 11.14 -3.69 49.42
N PRO A 388 11.30 -2.68 50.27
CA PRO A 388 12.42 -1.77 50.18
C PRO A 388 13.71 -2.56 50.33
N ILE A 389 14.46 -2.71 49.23
CA ILE A 389 15.83 -3.20 49.30
C ILE A 389 16.63 -2.05 49.89
N ASP A 390 16.87 -2.11 51.20
CA ASP A 390 17.70 -1.14 51.91
C ASP A 390 19.13 -1.23 51.36
N PRO A 391 19.62 -0.23 50.59
CA PRO A 391 20.94 -0.31 50.01
C PRO A 391 21.95 -0.15 51.14
N LYS A 392 22.66 -1.24 51.48
CA LYS A 392 23.81 -1.14 52.40
C LYS A 392 24.79 -0.10 51.85
N PRO A 393 25.23 0.89 52.66
CA PRO A 393 26.21 1.87 52.24
C PRO A 393 27.49 1.16 51.78
N ILE A 394 27.82 1.30 50.51
CA ILE A 394 29.13 0.90 49.99
C ILE A 394 30.06 2.08 50.26
N ASP A 395 31.00 1.90 51.18
CA ASP A 395 32.01 2.89 51.51
C ASP A 395 33.00 3.03 50.33
N PRO A 396 33.07 4.18 49.64
CA PRO A 396 33.91 4.33 48.46
C PRO A 396 35.36 4.51 48.90
N LYS A 397 36.16 3.45 48.79
CA LYS A 397 37.61 3.60 48.78
C LYS A 397 38.03 4.34 47.50
N PRO A 398 38.93 5.33 47.55
CA PRO A 398 39.46 5.98 46.36
C PRO A 398 40.14 4.94 45.46
N ILE A 399 39.62 4.75 44.25
CA ILE A 399 40.25 3.94 43.21
C ILE A 399 40.96 4.90 42.26
N ASP A 400 42.28 4.77 42.19
CA ASP A 400 43.13 5.51 41.26
C ASP A 400 42.87 4.98 39.83
N PRO A 401 42.49 5.81 38.85
CA PRO A 401 42.04 5.32 37.55
C PRO A 401 43.23 4.87 36.71
N LYS A 402 43.38 3.55 36.54
CA LYS A 402 44.08 2.99 35.37
C LYS A 402 43.09 2.82 34.23
N PRO A 403 43.47 3.13 32.97
CA PRO A 403 42.63 2.87 31.81
C PRO A 403 42.36 1.37 31.71
N VAL A 404 41.08 0.99 31.69
CA VAL A 404 40.64 -0.38 31.40
C VAL A 404 39.83 -0.33 30.11
N ASP A 405 40.26 -1.10 29.12
CA ASP A 405 39.50 -1.32 27.88
C ASP A 405 38.17 -2.03 28.22
N PRO A 406 37.02 -1.50 27.79
CA PRO A 406 35.74 -2.13 28.06
C PRO A 406 35.59 -3.36 27.16
N LYS A 407 35.49 -4.54 27.77
CA LYS A 407 34.88 -5.70 27.11
C LYS A 407 33.35 -5.59 27.24
N PRO A 408 32.58 -5.88 26.18
CA PRO A 408 31.12 -5.91 26.26
C PRO A 408 30.66 -6.95 27.28
N VAL A 409 29.75 -6.56 28.16
CA VAL A 409 29.01 -7.49 29.03
C VAL A 409 27.64 -7.68 28.39
N ASP A 410 27.34 -8.90 27.97
CA ASP A 410 26.00 -9.27 27.51
C ASP A 410 25.04 -9.32 28.72
N PRO A 411 23.89 -8.62 28.69
CA PRO A 411 22.86 -8.79 29.68
C PRO A 411 22.11 -10.10 29.44
N THR A 412 22.14 -11.01 30.40
CA THR A 412 21.21 -12.14 30.44
C THR A 412 19.82 -11.63 30.90
N PRO A 413 18.75 -11.83 30.11
CA PRO A 413 17.40 -11.47 30.54
C PRO A 413 16.93 -12.42 31.62
N THR A 414 16.53 -11.90 32.78
CA THR A 414 15.83 -12.66 33.81
C THR A 414 14.34 -12.46 33.61
N THR A 415 13.70 -13.39 32.90
CA THR A 415 12.23 -13.45 32.79
C THR A 415 11.67 -14.08 34.07
N PRO A 416 10.70 -13.47 34.77
CA PRO A 416 10.02 -14.14 35.87
C PRO A 416 9.16 -15.28 35.31
N VAL A 417 9.41 -16.51 35.78
CA VAL A 417 8.54 -17.66 35.53
C VAL A 417 7.35 -17.56 36.48
N ILE A 418 6.18 -17.19 35.96
CA ILE A 418 4.90 -17.29 36.67
C ILE A 418 4.23 -18.58 36.19
N GLU A 419 4.18 -19.58 37.06
CA GLU A 419 3.36 -20.78 36.84
C GLU A 419 1.89 -20.44 37.13
N LEU A 420 1.07 -20.30 36.07
CA LEU A 420 -0.40 -20.31 36.19
C LEU A 420 -0.92 -21.69 35.78
N PRO A 421 -1.82 -22.33 36.53
CA PRO A 421 -2.58 -23.47 36.06
C PRO A 421 -3.85 -22.96 35.37
N VAL A 422 -3.75 -22.43 34.15
CA VAL A 422 -4.93 -22.19 33.30
C VAL A 422 -5.02 -23.33 32.30
N LYS A 423 -5.98 -24.22 32.54
CA LYS A 423 -6.39 -25.24 31.58
C LYS A 423 -7.14 -24.51 30.46
N MET A 424 -6.43 -24.09 29.42
CA MET A 424 -7.06 -23.58 28.20
C MET A 424 -7.95 -24.68 27.60
N PRO A 425 -9.21 -24.40 27.26
CA PRO A 425 -10.02 -25.35 26.51
C PRO A 425 -9.62 -25.30 25.03
N GLU A 426 -9.16 -26.45 24.54
CA GLU A 426 -8.95 -26.81 23.13
C GLU A 426 -10.31 -27.10 22.47
N LYS A 427 -11.26 -26.16 22.58
CA LYS A 427 -12.53 -26.26 21.85
C LYS A 427 -12.35 -25.58 20.50
N ASP A 428 -11.80 -26.35 19.57
CA ASP A 428 -11.82 -26.05 18.14
C ASP A 428 -13.26 -25.71 17.72
N LEU A 429 -13.51 -24.42 17.47
CA LEU A 429 -14.64 -23.99 16.66
C LEU A 429 -14.25 -24.21 15.19
N THR A 430 -14.33 -25.46 14.75
CA THR A 430 -14.25 -25.78 13.33
C THR A 430 -15.48 -25.21 12.62
N SER A 431 -15.31 -24.04 12.00
CA SER A 431 -15.84 -23.88 10.66
C SER A 431 -14.89 -24.65 9.73
N GLU A 432 -15.11 -25.95 9.51
CA GLU A 432 -14.38 -26.68 8.48
C GLU A 432 -14.80 -26.16 7.09
N PRO A 433 -13.84 -25.71 6.26
CA PRO A 433 -13.83 -26.07 4.86
C PRO A 433 -12.79 -27.18 4.67
N SER A 434 -13.30 -28.35 4.29
CA SER A 434 -12.51 -29.46 3.79
C SER A 434 -11.89 -29.12 2.43
N VAL A 435 -10.67 -29.64 2.22
CA VAL A 435 -9.87 -29.76 0.99
C VAL A 435 -8.85 -28.63 0.74
N ALA A 436 -7.57 -29.01 0.87
CA ALA A 436 -6.44 -28.33 0.29
C ALA A 436 -6.54 -28.34 -1.25
N THR A 437 -6.57 -27.18 -1.88
CA THR A 437 -6.39 -27.07 -3.34
C THR A 437 -5.48 -25.91 -3.70
N ALA A 438 -4.66 -26.20 -4.71
CA ALA A 438 -3.51 -25.47 -5.21
C ALA A 438 -3.69 -23.95 -5.40
N ASP A 439 -2.57 -23.25 -5.26
CA ASP A 439 -2.28 -21.89 -5.72
C ASP A 439 -2.98 -21.59 -7.07
N THR A 440 -3.98 -20.71 -7.05
CA THR A 440 -4.73 -20.24 -8.24
C THR A 440 -4.40 -18.79 -8.62
N THR A 441 -3.51 -18.14 -7.86
CA THR A 441 -2.88 -16.84 -8.14
C THR A 441 -2.18 -16.78 -9.51
N ALA A 442 -1.92 -17.91 -10.15
CA ALA A 442 -1.34 -17.98 -11.50
C ALA A 442 -2.32 -17.64 -12.64
N VAL A 443 -3.64 -17.70 -12.45
CA VAL A 443 -4.59 -17.68 -13.59
C VAL A 443 -4.93 -16.24 -14.05
N SER A 444 -4.97 -15.26 -13.14
CA SER A 444 -5.19 -13.85 -13.48
C SER A 444 -3.94 -13.17 -14.06
N SER A 445 -2.76 -13.44 -13.49
CA SER A 445 -1.46 -13.02 -14.02
C SER A 445 -1.17 -13.63 -15.39
N SER A 446 -1.66 -14.85 -15.67
CA SER A 446 -1.58 -15.45 -17.01
C SER A 446 -2.26 -14.63 -18.12
N LEU A 447 -3.32 -13.86 -17.82
CA LEU A 447 -4.05 -13.06 -18.82
C LEU A 447 -3.32 -11.75 -19.16
N VAL A 448 -2.65 -11.13 -18.18
CA VAL A 448 -1.79 -9.95 -18.38
C VAL A 448 -0.47 -10.37 -19.04
N LEU A 449 0.13 -11.49 -18.62
CA LEU A 449 1.26 -12.11 -19.33
C LEU A 449 0.89 -12.53 -20.76
N LEU A 450 -0.34 -12.97 -21.05
CA LEU A 450 -0.79 -13.25 -22.41
C LEU A 450 -0.91 -11.97 -23.26
N ALA A 451 -1.33 -10.86 -22.68
CA ALA A 451 -1.38 -9.57 -23.37
C ALA A 451 0.03 -9.00 -23.63
N LEU A 452 0.93 -9.09 -22.64
CA LEU A 452 2.33 -8.64 -22.75
C LEU A 452 3.16 -9.58 -23.64
N SER A 453 2.98 -10.90 -23.56
CA SER A 453 3.59 -11.85 -24.50
C SER A 453 3.04 -11.68 -25.90
N GLY A 454 1.76 -11.31 -26.07
CA GLY A 454 1.20 -10.89 -27.34
C GLY A 454 1.92 -9.69 -27.95
N LEU A 455 2.24 -8.66 -27.14
CA LEU A 455 3.03 -7.50 -27.54
C LEU A 455 4.48 -7.85 -27.88
N VAL A 456 5.14 -8.68 -27.06
CA VAL A 456 6.53 -9.13 -27.29
C VAL A 456 6.62 -10.03 -28.54
N CYS A 457 5.68 -10.95 -28.73
CA CYS A 457 5.59 -11.80 -29.92
C CYS A 457 5.23 -11.01 -31.18
N ALA A 458 4.37 -9.99 -31.09
CA ALA A 458 4.08 -9.09 -32.21
C ALA A 458 5.34 -8.30 -32.62
N TYR A 459 6.11 -7.82 -31.64
CA TYR A 459 7.36 -7.10 -31.90
C TYR A 459 8.43 -8.00 -32.53
N ALA A 460 8.60 -9.24 -32.04
CA ALA A 460 9.52 -10.21 -32.60
C ALA A 460 9.09 -10.71 -34.01
N GLY A 461 7.78 -10.83 -34.26
CA GLY A 461 7.23 -11.26 -35.55
C GLY A 461 7.39 -10.24 -36.68
N VAL A 462 7.42 -8.94 -36.36
CA VAL A 462 7.62 -7.87 -37.35
C VAL A 462 9.07 -7.82 -37.86
N LYS A 463 10.08 -8.11 -37.02
CA LYS A 463 11.50 -8.14 -37.44
C LYS A 463 11.80 -9.27 -38.44
N LYS A 464 11.10 -10.41 -38.36
CA LYS A 464 11.33 -11.57 -39.24
C LYS A 464 10.81 -11.42 -40.68
N LYS A 465 10.03 -10.36 -40.98
CA LYS A 465 9.53 -10.05 -42.33
C LYS A 465 10.36 -9.01 -43.10
N ARG A 466 11.45 -8.50 -42.50
CA ARG A 466 12.33 -7.48 -43.11
C ARG A 466 13.75 -7.96 -43.46
N THR A 467 13.98 -9.27 -43.47
CA THR A 467 15.20 -9.89 -44.04
C THR A 467 14.91 -10.59 -45.35
#